data_AF-A0A3D3QY78-F1
#
_entry.id   AF-A0A3D3QY78-F1
#
_cell.length_a   1.000
_cell.length_b   1.000
_cell.length_c   1.000
_cell.angle_alpha   90.00
_cell.angle_beta   90.00
_cell.angle_gamma   90.00
#
_symmetry.space_group_name_H-M   'P 1'
#
loop_
_entity.id
_entity.type
_entity.pdbx_description
1 polymer ?
#
loop_
_entity_poly.entity_id
_entity_poly.type
_entity_poly.pdbx_seq_one_letter_code
_entity_poly.pdbx_strand_id
1 'polypeptide(L)'
;MKHPRKRLWRTASRIYHCLVSEEPSSLYEMPFQTWWYCDRLLRKRQQAQRRGWDSAALKLERQLKTGVTQLIQELTTLHGELSSDTSPQQISSVRELYAELRSLEEEFGELQLDLRAQTISVSTEPIKLEGVYLGPFEIRLNYANLKMDNGSPYRVFATDPHPAFTNDCVTHPHIQSDVVCEGDGRQVIRRSLEQGRLFDFFTMV
;
A
#
# COMPACT_ATOMS: atom_id res chain seq x y z
N MET A 1 -5.59 -3.42 29.64
CA MET A 1 -5.08 -2.46 30.68
C MET A 1 -4.94 -1.09 30.03
N LYS A 2 -5.52 -0.02 30.61
CA LYS A 2 -5.47 1.33 30.02
C LYS A 2 -4.02 1.84 29.93
N HIS A 3 -3.56 2.24 28.75
CA HIS A 3 -2.21 2.77 28.60
C HIS A 3 -2.03 4.09 29.35
N PRO A 4 -0.85 4.36 29.92
CA PRO A 4 -0.58 5.66 30.51
C PRO A 4 -0.66 6.73 29.43
N ARG A 5 -1.43 7.80 29.65
CA ARG A 5 -1.65 8.92 28.70
C ARG A 5 -0.36 9.45 28.04
N LYS A 6 0.76 9.42 28.78
CA LYS A 6 2.09 9.79 28.30
C LYS A 6 2.61 8.90 27.17
N ARG A 7 2.27 7.60 27.18
CA ARG A 7 2.69 6.63 26.15
C ARG A 7 1.91 6.86 24.85
N LEU A 8 0.59 7.01 24.92
CA LEU A 8 -0.25 7.37 23.77
C LEU A 8 0.22 8.65 23.09
N TRP A 9 0.48 9.70 23.87
CA TRP A 9 0.98 10.98 23.33
C TRP A 9 2.36 10.86 22.67
N ARG A 10 3.27 10.06 23.25
CA ARG A 10 4.59 9.78 22.66
C ARG A 10 4.48 8.99 21.35
N THR A 11 3.57 8.02 21.29
CA THR A 11 3.32 7.27 20.05
C THR A 11 2.76 8.20 18.98
N ALA A 12 1.70 8.97 19.29
CA ALA A 12 1.12 9.95 18.37
C ALA A 12 2.16 10.95 17.83
N SER A 13 3.03 11.47 18.71
CA SER A 13 4.10 12.39 18.32
C SER A 13 5.12 11.74 17.37
N ARG A 14 5.44 10.45 17.57
CA ARG A 14 6.36 9.71 16.70
C ARG A 14 5.74 9.37 15.35
N ILE A 15 4.47 8.98 15.32
CA ILE A 15 3.74 8.74 14.08
C ILE A 15 3.69 10.04 13.26
N TYR A 16 3.33 11.15 13.89
CA TYR A 16 3.33 12.46 13.26
C TYR A 16 4.72 12.80 12.69
N HIS A 17 5.77 12.60 13.47
CA HIS A 17 7.14 12.83 12.98
C HIS A 17 7.50 11.93 11.80
N CYS A 18 7.09 10.66 11.77
CA CYS A 18 7.29 9.77 10.61
C CYS A 18 6.47 10.20 9.38
N LEU A 19 5.26 10.73 9.58
CA LEU A 19 4.41 11.24 8.51
C LEU A 19 4.93 12.57 7.94
N VAL A 20 5.48 13.44 8.80
CA VAL A 20 5.97 14.79 8.43
C VAL A 20 7.44 14.84 8.05
N SER A 21 8.28 13.90 8.51
CA SER A 21 9.68 13.83 8.08
C SER A 21 9.75 13.45 6.61
N GLU A 22 9.88 14.45 5.76
CA GLU A 22 10.12 14.34 4.34
C GLU A 22 11.60 14.03 4.09
N GLU A 23 11.88 12.89 3.49
CA GLU A 23 12.58 12.95 2.20
C GLU A 23 11.49 12.78 1.14
N PRO A 24 11.29 13.75 0.23
CA PRO A 24 10.38 13.57 -0.87
C PRO A 24 11.02 12.55 -1.82
N SER A 25 10.61 11.29 -1.71
CA SER A 25 10.83 10.31 -2.77
C SER A 25 9.89 10.59 -3.95
N SER A 26 9.88 11.83 -4.44
CA SER A 26 9.22 12.22 -5.69
C SER A 26 10.27 12.32 -6.79
N LEU A 27 10.96 11.22 -7.06
CA LEU A 27 11.56 11.05 -8.37
C LEU A 27 10.44 10.53 -9.27
N TYR A 28 9.57 11.42 -9.72
CA TYR A 28 8.69 11.14 -10.85
C TYR A 28 9.61 10.80 -12.04
N GLU A 29 9.78 9.52 -12.33
CA GLU A 29 10.60 9.08 -13.45
C GLU A 29 9.81 9.25 -14.74
N MET A 30 10.19 10.24 -15.52
CA MET A 30 9.66 10.42 -16.87
C MET A 30 10.01 9.19 -17.73
N PRO A 31 9.07 8.66 -18.55
CA PRO A 31 9.26 7.45 -19.35
C PRO A 31 10.14 7.70 -20.60
N PHE A 32 11.31 8.31 -20.43
CA PHE A 32 12.23 8.66 -21.52
C PHE A 32 12.71 7.42 -22.30
N GLN A 33 12.85 6.28 -21.63
CA GLN A 33 13.27 5.03 -22.27
C GLN A 33 12.24 4.54 -23.29
N THR A 34 10.97 4.48 -22.89
CA THR A 34 9.84 4.09 -23.74
C THR A 34 9.64 5.10 -24.87
N TRP A 35 9.77 6.39 -24.57
CA TRP A 35 9.74 7.46 -25.56
C TRP A 35 10.82 7.31 -26.64
N TRP A 36 12.09 7.16 -26.25
CA TRP A 36 13.21 6.98 -27.19
C TRP A 36 13.10 5.66 -27.97
N TYR A 37 12.54 4.62 -27.36
CA TYR A 37 12.25 3.38 -28.06
C TYR A 37 11.24 3.58 -29.19
N CYS A 38 10.14 4.30 -28.94
CA CYS A 38 9.14 4.65 -29.96
C CYS A 38 9.72 5.52 -31.08
N ASP A 39 10.50 6.57 -30.76
CA ASP A 39 11.17 7.41 -31.76
C ASP A 39 12.10 6.61 -32.68
N ARG A 40 12.89 5.70 -32.09
CA ARG A 40 13.79 4.83 -32.85
C ARG A 40 13.03 3.85 -33.74
N LEU A 41 11.90 3.30 -33.30
CA LEU A 41 11.05 2.42 -34.11
C LEU A 41 10.43 3.17 -35.30
N LEU A 42 9.99 4.43 -35.10
CA LEU A 42 9.50 5.30 -36.16
C LEU A 42 10.55 5.50 -37.25
N ARG A 43 11.78 5.86 -36.87
CA ARG A 43 12.88 6.06 -37.83
C ARG A 43 13.21 4.77 -38.60
N LYS A 44 13.28 3.63 -37.90
CA LYS A 44 13.53 2.32 -38.53
C LYS A 44 12.43 1.94 -39.50
N ARG A 45 11.16 2.20 -39.17
CA ARG A 45 10.01 1.94 -40.05
C ARG A 45 10.10 2.78 -41.32
N GLN A 46 10.37 4.08 -41.20
CA GLN A 46 10.54 4.97 -42.34
C GLN A 46 11.67 4.51 -43.27
N GLN A 47 12.79 4.05 -42.69
CA GLN A 47 13.90 3.51 -43.48
C GLN A 47 13.53 2.20 -44.18
N ALA A 48 12.81 1.29 -43.52
CA ALA A 48 12.34 0.04 -44.12
C ALA A 48 11.37 0.30 -45.29
N GLN A 49 10.46 1.26 -45.13
CA GLN A 49 9.52 1.67 -46.19
C GLN A 49 10.26 2.27 -47.40
N ARG A 50 11.24 3.16 -47.19
CA ARG A 50 12.04 3.74 -48.28
C ARG A 50 12.84 2.69 -49.06
N ARG A 51 13.13 1.54 -48.45
CA ARG A 51 13.89 0.43 -49.06
C ARG A 51 12.99 -0.69 -49.62
N GLY A 52 11.66 -0.55 -49.54
CA GLY A 52 10.71 -1.58 -50.00
C GLY A 52 10.73 -2.86 -49.15
N TRP A 53 11.13 -2.78 -47.88
CA TRP A 53 11.14 -3.93 -46.97
C TRP A 53 9.82 -4.05 -46.21
N ASP A 54 8.76 -4.44 -46.92
CA ASP A 54 7.38 -4.38 -46.42
C ASP A 54 7.15 -5.26 -45.18
N SER A 55 7.68 -6.49 -45.16
CA SER A 55 7.55 -7.38 -44.00
C SER A 55 8.26 -6.81 -42.76
N ALA A 56 9.39 -6.14 -42.94
CA ALA A 56 10.11 -5.49 -41.85
C ALA A 56 9.36 -4.24 -41.36
N ALA A 57 8.79 -3.45 -42.28
CA ALA A 57 7.97 -2.29 -41.96
C ALA A 57 6.71 -2.68 -41.16
N LEU A 58 6.03 -3.76 -41.55
CA LEU A 58 4.87 -4.30 -40.82
C LEU A 58 5.24 -4.79 -39.41
N LYS A 59 6.38 -5.47 -39.26
CA LYS A 59 6.87 -5.92 -37.95
C LYS A 59 7.18 -4.73 -37.03
N LEU A 60 7.87 -3.71 -37.56
CA LEU A 60 8.20 -2.49 -36.83
C LEU A 60 6.94 -1.69 -36.47
N GLU A 61 5.92 -1.70 -37.32
CA GLU A 61 4.64 -1.05 -37.02
C GLU A 61 3.92 -1.72 -35.84
N ARG A 62 3.91 -3.05 -35.76
CA ARG A 62 3.32 -3.75 -34.59
C ARG A 62 4.06 -3.41 -33.31
N GLN A 63 5.39 -3.42 -33.34
CA GLN A 63 6.22 -3.04 -32.19
C GLN A 63 6.01 -1.59 -31.77
N LEU A 64 5.82 -0.69 -32.73
CA LEU A 64 5.53 0.71 -32.45
C LEU A 64 4.15 0.86 -31.80
N LYS A 65 3.12 0.14 -32.27
CA LYS A 65 1.79 0.16 -31.64
C LYS A 65 1.87 -0.26 -30.18
N THR A 66 2.56 -1.37 -29.88
CA THR A 66 2.77 -1.82 -28.50
C THR A 66 3.52 -0.78 -27.66
N GLY A 67 4.61 -0.22 -28.19
CA GLY A 67 5.40 0.79 -27.47
C GLY A 67 4.62 2.08 -27.20
N VAL A 68 3.78 2.53 -28.13
CA VAL A 68 2.92 3.71 -27.95
C VAL A 68 1.83 3.43 -26.92
N THR A 69 1.21 2.24 -26.93
CA THR A 69 0.24 1.86 -25.89
C THR A 69 0.89 1.84 -24.51
N GLN A 70 2.10 1.30 -24.39
CA GLN A 70 2.85 1.32 -23.14
C GLN A 70 3.17 2.75 -22.68
N LEU A 71 3.60 3.63 -23.60
CA LEU A 71 3.87 5.03 -23.30
C LEU A 71 2.61 5.78 -22.84
N ILE A 72 1.46 5.52 -23.47
CA ILE A 72 0.17 6.09 -23.03
C ILE A 72 -0.14 5.61 -21.61
N GLN A 73 0.05 4.32 -21.32
CA GLN A 73 -0.21 3.79 -19.98
C GLN A 73 0.70 4.45 -18.93
N GLU A 74 2.00 4.53 -19.19
CA GLU A 74 2.99 5.17 -18.30
C GLU A 74 2.66 6.66 -18.07
N LEU A 75 2.31 7.40 -19.12
CA LEU A 75 1.89 8.80 -19.01
C LEU A 75 0.54 8.96 -18.31
N THR A 76 -0.39 8.01 -18.48
CA THR A 76 -1.69 8.04 -17.79
C THR A 76 -1.52 7.78 -16.31
N THR A 77 -0.64 6.83 -15.94
CA THR A 77 -0.27 6.58 -14.55
C THR A 77 0.39 7.82 -13.93
N LEU A 78 1.39 8.40 -14.59
CA LEU A 78 2.04 9.64 -14.16
C LEU A 78 1.04 10.80 -14.03
N HIS A 79 0.14 10.95 -15.01
CA HIS A 79 -0.91 11.98 -14.95
C HIS A 79 -1.87 11.73 -13.79
N GLY A 80 -2.23 10.48 -13.52
CA GLY A 80 -3.02 10.09 -12.35
C GLY A 80 -2.30 10.36 -11.03
N GLU A 81 -0.99 10.16 -10.95
CA GLU A 81 -0.18 10.51 -9.78
C GLU A 81 -0.08 12.02 -9.58
N LEU A 82 0.10 12.79 -10.67
CA LEU A 82 0.18 14.26 -10.65
C LEU A 82 -1.17 14.94 -10.44
N SER A 83 -2.27 14.32 -10.91
CA SER A 83 -3.65 14.82 -10.84
C SER A 83 -4.44 14.22 -9.69
N SER A 84 -3.87 13.21 -9.00
CA SER A 84 -4.25 12.92 -7.64
C SER A 84 -3.88 14.17 -6.86
N ASP A 85 -4.86 15.06 -6.73
CA ASP A 85 -4.78 16.29 -5.98
C ASP A 85 -4.13 15.99 -4.63
N THR A 86 -2.82 16.24 -4.58
CA THR A 86 -2.13 16.64 -3.37
C THR A 86 -2.59 18.08 -3.11
N SER A 87 -3.90 18.25 -2.90
CA SER A 87 -4.34 19.13 -1.84
C SER A 87 -3.49 18.75 -0.63
N PRO A 88 -2.95 19.70 0.16
CA PRO A 88 -2.19 19.35 1.35
C PRO A 88 -3.11 18.50 2.22
N GLN A 89 -3.00 17.18 2.07
CA GLN A 89 -3.83 16.21 2.76
C GLN A 89 -3.41 16.39 4.19
N GLN A 90 -4.32 17.01 4.95
CA GLN A 90 -4.04 17.56 6.26
C GLN A 90 -3.60 16.40 7.15
N ILE A 91 -2.27 16.21 7.25
CA ILE A 91 -1.67 15.17 8.08
C ILE A 91 -2.28 15.36 9.45
N SER A 92 -2.94 14.33 9.95
CA SER A 92 -3.59 14.37 11.25
C SER A 92 -2.61 14.92 12.27
N SER A 93 -2.98 16.01 12.92
CA SER A 93 -2.18 16.63 13.97
C SER A 93 -1.89 15.60 15.07
N VAL A 94 -0.85 15.83 15.87
CA VAL A 94 -0.54 14.97 17.03
C VAL A 94 -1.76 14.76 17.94
N ARG A 95 -2.63 15.77 18.04
CA ARG A 95 -3.87 15.71 18.82
C ARG A 95 -4.90 14.78 18.20
N GLU A 96 -5.08 14.83 16.88
CA GLU A 96 -5.98 13.94 16.15
C GLU A 96 -5.46 12.51 16.20
N LEU A 97 -4.17 12.27 15.95
CA LEU A 97 -3.54 10.96 16.12
C LEU A 97 -3.69 10.40 17.55
N TYR A 98 -3.63 11.26 18.57
CA TYR A 98 -3.92 10.85 19.94
C TYR A 98 -5.39 10.45 20.14
N ALA A 99 -6.33 11.17 19.52
CA ALA A 99 -7.74 10.83 19.55
C ALA A 99 -8.00 9.49 18.83
N GLU A 100 -7.40 9.29 17.66
CA GLU A 100 -7.45 8.03 16.90
C GLU A 100 -6.96 6.84 17.72
N LEU A 101 -5.78 6.93 18.34
CA LEU A 101 -5.24 5.88 19.20
C LEU A 101 -6.15 5.59 20.41
N ARG A 102 -6.84 6.60 20.92
CA ARG A 102 -7.79 6.43 22.00
C ARG A 102 -9.07 5.75 21.53
N SER A 103 -9.60 6.13 20.36
CA SER A 103 -10.74 5.46 19.75
C SER A 103 -10.45 3.97 19.51
N LEU A 104 -9.22 3.64 19.06
CA LEU A 104 -8.77 2.26 18.91
C LEU A 104 -8.74 1.48 20.24
N GLU A 105 -8.27 2.10 21.32
CA GLU A 105 -8.29 1.49 22.66
C GLU A 105 -9.73 1.29 23.16
N GLU A 106 -10.67 2.18 22.80
CA GLU A 106 -12.07 2.09 23.19
C GLU A 106 -12.84 1.03 22.37
N GLU A 107 -12.54 0.86 21.08
CA GLU A 107 -13.21 -0.12 20.20
C GLU A 107 -12.62 -1.53 20.34
N PHE A 108 -11.30 -1.70 20.20
CA PHE A 108 -10.66 -3.00 20.17
C PHE A 108 -10.24 -3.49 21.57
N GLY A 109 -10.32 -2.64 22.59
CA GLY A 109 -10.02 -2.94 23.99
C GLY A 109 -8.53 -3.12 24.30
N GLU A 110 -7.87 -4.11 23.69
CA GLU A 110 -6.44 -4.39 23.86
C GLU A 110 -5.59 -3.80 22.73
N LEU A 111 -5.28 -2.52 22.88
CA LEU A 111 -4.25 -1.84 22.09
C LEU A 111 -2.86 -2.19 22.68
N GLN A 112 -1.88 -2.53 21.85
CA GLN A 112 -0.47 -2.69 22.25
C GLN A 112 0.41 -1.71 21.48
N LEU A 113 1.25 -0.96 22.20
CA LEU A 113 2.09 0.10 21.63
C LEU A 113 3.56 -0.16 21.91
N ASP A 114 4.33 -0.57 20.91
CA ASP A 114 5.78 -0.70 21.05
C ASP A 114 6.49 0.50 20.43
N LEU A 115 6.97 1.40 21.30
CA LEU A 115 7.75 2.56 20.89
C LEU A 115 9.13 2.16 20.36
N ARG A 116 9.74 1.08 20.83
CA ARG A 116 11.08 0.64 20.38
C ARG A 116 10.99 -0.02 19.01
N ALA A 117 10.04 -0.93 18.83
CA ALA A 117 9.79 -1.60 17.56
C ALA A 117 9.02 -0.74 16.55
N GLN A 118 8.48 0.40 17.00
CA GLN A 118 7.64 1.30 16.21
C GLN A 118 6.37 0.61 15.67
N THR A 119 5.71 -0.17 16.52
CA THR A 119 4.51 -0.93 16.14
C THR A 119 3.30 -0.58 17.00
N ILE A 120 2.12 -0.69 16.37
CA ILE A 120 0.80 -0.64 17.00
C ILE A 120 0.14 -1.98 16.69
N SER A 121 -0.27 -2.72 17.72
CA SER A 121 -1.09 -3.92 17.53
C SER A 121 -2.47 -3.73 18.16
N VAL A 122 -3.50 -4.26 17.50
CA VAL A 122 -4.84 -4.44 18.08
C VAL A 122 -5.24 -5.90 17.94
N SER A 123 -5.98 -6.42 18.92
CA SER A 123 -6.62 -7.74 18.80
C SER A 123 -8.08 -7.55 18.42
N THR A 124 -8.54 -8.26 17.40
CA THR A 124 -9.95 -8.30 17.03
C THR A 124 -10.72 -9.27 17.94
N GLU A 125 -12.04 -9.09 18.00
CA GLU A 125 -12.91 -10.14 18.53
C GLU A 125 -12.88 -11.39 17.63
N PRO A 126 -13.25 -12.58 18.15
CA PRO A 126 -13.23 -13.79 17.36
C PRO A 126 -14.18 -13.75 16.16
N ILE A 127 -13.64 -13.97 14.97
CA ILE A 127 -14.41 -13.90 13.73
C ILE A 127 -15.00 -15.27 13.40
N LYS A 128 -16.26 -15.30 12.97
CA LYS A 128 -16.90 -16.48 12.39
C LYS A 128 -17.30 -16.18 10.95
N LEU A 129 -16.78 -16.95 10.01
CA LEU A 129 -17.09 -16.78 8.59
C LEU A 129 -17.76 -18.06 8.07
N GLU A 130 -18.97 -17.93 7.53
CA GLU A 130 -19.78 -19.05 7.01
C GLU A 130 -19.93 -20.24 7.99
N GLY A 131 -19.96 -19.96 9.30
CA GLY A 131 -20.08 -20.98 10.34
C GLY A 131 -18.75 -21.60 10.80
N VAL A 132 -17.62 -21.22 10.20
CA VAL A 132 -16.27 -21.60 10.63
C VAL A 132 -15.75 -20.59 11.64
N TYR A 133 -15.33 -21.07 12.81
CA TYR A 133 -14.67 -20.25 13.83
C TYR A 133 -13.21 -20.03 13.45
N LEU A 134 -12.84 -18.78 13.23
CA LEU A 134 -11.48 -18.39 12.82
C LEU A 134 -10.63 -17.87 13.99
N GLY A 135 -11.25 -17.66 15.15
CA GLY A 135 -10.59 -17.09 16.31
C GLY A 135 -10.32 -15.59 16.19
N PRO A 136 -9.69 -14.99 17.21
CA PRO A 136 -9.25 -13.59 17.17
C PRO A 136 -7.97 -13.44 16.33
N PHE A 137 -7.79 -12.25 15.76
CA PHE A 137 -6.60 -11.87 15.00
C PHE A 137 -5.89 -10.70 15.66
N GLU A 138 -4.56 -10.71 15.64
CA GLU A 138 -3.72 -9.56 15.98
C GLU A 138 -3.33 -8.83 14.69
N ILE A 139 -3.82 -7.60 14.51
CA ILE A 139 -3.40 -6.71 13.42
C ILE A 139 -2.26 -5.86 13.95
N ARG A 140 -1.05 -6.01 13.39
CA ARG A 140 0.16 -5.28 13.77
C ARG A 140 0.60 -4.34 12.66
N LEU A 141 0.47 -3.04 12.89
CA LEU A 141 0.96 -1.97 12.04
C LEU A 141 2.37 -1.55 12.47
N ASN A 142 3.32 -1.51 11.53
CA ASN A 142 4.64 -0.92 11.73
C ASN A 142 4.65 0.51 11.14
N TYR A 143 4.62 1.51 12.04
CA TYR A 143 4.55 2.90 11.61
C TYR A 143 5.91 3.50 11.18
N ALA A 144 7.00 2.75 11.28
CA ALA A 144 8.29 3.15 10.71
C ALA A 144 8.30 3.02 9.17
N ASN A 145 7.50 2.09 8.63
CA ASN A 145 7.52 1.72 7.21
C ASN A 145 6.29 2.21 6.43
N LEU A 146 5.50 3.15 6.97
CA LEU A 146 4.24 3.63 6.37
C LEU A 146 4.39 4.14 4.92
N LYS A 147 5.59 4.55 4.52
CA LYS A 147 5.88 5.13 3.20
C LYS A 147 6.71 4.23 2.28
N MET A 148 7.05 2.99 2.68
CA MET A 148 7.84 2.10 1.82
C MET A 148 6.95 1.43 0.75
N ASP A 149 7.20 1.72 -0.53
CA ASP A 149 6.42 1.17 -1.66
C ASP A 149 6.51 -0.36 -1.83
N ASN A 150 7.51 -1.00 -1.20
CA ASN A 150 7.89 -2.39 -1.50
C ASN A 150 7.41 -3.42 -0.45
N GLY A 151 6.59 -3.05 0.55
CA GLY A 151 6.09 -4.01 1.54
C GLY A 151 4.78 -3.58 2.21
N SER A 152 3.98 -4.54 2.68
CA SER A 152 2.79 -4.23 3.48
C SER A 152 3.24 -3.63 4.82
N PRO A 153 2.80 -2.42 5.19
CA PRO A 153 3.22 -1.75 6.43
C PRO A 153 2.64 -2.42 7.68
N TYR A 154 1.78 -3.43 7.50
CA TYR A 154 1.14 -4.19 8.55
C TYR A 154 1.15 -5.69 8.26
N ARG A 155 0.91 -6.48 9.31
CA ARG A 155 0.76 -7.92 9.27
C ARG A 155 -0.42 -8.34 10.14
N VAL A 156 -1.12 -9.40 9.76
CA VAL A 156 -2.22 -9.98 10.52
C VAL A 156 -1.82 -11.36 11.00
N PHE A 157 -1.85 -11.58 12.31
CA PHE A 157 -1.50 -12.85 12.94
C PHE A 157 -2.76 -13.51 13.53
N ALA A 158 -2.98 -14.80 13.28
CA ALA A 158 -4.02 -15.55 13.97
C ALA A 158 -3.54 -15.93 15.37
N THR A 159 -4.21 -15.45 16.42
CA THR A 159 -3.79 -15.69 17.82
C THR A 159 -4.18 -17.09 18.31
N ASP A 160 -5.16 -17.73 17.66
CA ASP A 160 -5.60 -19.10 17.91
C ASP A 160 -5.80 -19.86 16.57
N PRO A 161 -4.72 -20.29 15.90
CA PRO A 161 -4.82 -20.98 14.64
C PRO A 161 -5.50 -22.35 14.86
N HIS A 162 -6.65 -22.54 14.24
CA HIS A 162 -7.24 -23.86 14.01
C HIS A 162 -6.84 -24.34 12.60
N PRO A 163 -5.64 -24.92 12.41
CA PRO A 163 -5.19 -25.36 11.10
C PRO A 163 -6.07 -26.50 10.59
N ALA A 164 -6.42 -26.45 9.30
CA ALA A 164 -6.96 -27.62 8.61
C ALA A 164 -5.87 -28.70 8.51
N PHE A 165 -6.24 -29.95 8.77
CA PHE A 165 -5.40 -31.14 9.02
C PHE A 165 -4.41 -31.54 7.89
N THR A 166 -4.26 -30.77 6.81
CA THR A 166 -3.59 -31.23 5.58
C THR A 166 -2.53 -30.31 4.98
N ASN A 167 -2.26 -29.11 5.51
CA ASN A 167 -1.12 -28.32 5.03
C ASN A 167 -0.75 -27.14 5.97
N ASP A 168 0.43 -27.18 6.58
CA ASP A 168 0.92 -26.14 7.52
C ASP A 168 1.26 -24.79 6.85
N CYS A 169 1.22 -24.70 5.52
CA CYS A 169 1.56 -23.49 4.76
C CYS A 169 0.36 -22.82 4.05
N VAL A 170 -0.86 -23.34 4.20
CA VAL A 170 -2.05 -22.75 3.58
C VAL A 170 -3.17 -22.72 4.61
N THR A 171 -3.30 -21.61 5.32
CA THR A 171 -4.39 -21.42 6.27
C THR A 171 -5.68 -20.96 5.60
N HIS A 172 -5.68 -20.16 4.52
CA HIS A 172 -6.89 -19.81 3.75
C HIS A 172 -6.58 -19.35 2.30
N PRO A 173 -7.55 -19.37 1.35
CA PRO A 173 -7.32 -18.98 -0.05
C PRO A 173 -7.08 -17.48 -0.31
N HIS A 174 -7.12 -16.63 0.72
CA HIS A 174 -6.99 -15.16 0.61
C HIS A 174 -5.90 -14.55 1.52
N ILE A 175 -5.14 -15.37 2.24
CA ILE A 175 -4.03 -14.96 3.11
C ILE A 175 -2.84 -15.86 2.81
N GLN A 176 -1.77 -15.30 2.23
CA GLN A 176 -0.49 -15.98 2.06
C GLN A 176 0.54 -15.31 2.98
N SER A 177 1.08 -16.07 3.94
CA SER A 177 2.21 -15.65 4.79
C SER A 177 1.97 -14.35 5.58
N ASP A 178 0.87 -14.24 6.32
CA ASP A 178 0.50 -13.07 7.15
C ASP A 178 0.21 -11.77 6.36
N VAL A 179 0.12 -11.85 5.03
CA VAL A 179 -0.25 -10.75 4.13
C VAL A 179 -1.66 -10.99 3.59
N VAL A 180 -2.54 -10.01 3.82
CA VAL A 180 -3.92 -10.01 3.32
C VAL A 180 -3.90 -9.68 1.82
N CYS A 181 -4.65 -10.42 1.00
CA CYS A 181 -4.92 -9.99 -0.37
C CYS A 181 -5.84 -8.76 -0.36
N GLU A 182 -5.25 -7.56 -0.30
CA GLU A 182 -5.93 -6.26 -0.17
C GLU A 182 -6.91 -5.92 -1.32
N GLY A 183 -6.79 -6.59 -2.48
CA GLY A 183 -7.69 -6.40 -3.63
C GLY A 183 -7.86 -4.92 -4.03
N ASP A 184 -9.10 -4.51 -4.27
CA ASP A 184 -9.45 -3.11 -4.58
C ASP A 184 -9.36 -2.15 -3.37
N GLY A 185 -9.24 -2.69 -2.15
CA GLY A 185 -9.14 -1.93 -0.90
C GLY A 185 -7.75 -1.32 -0.65
N ARG A 186 -6.72 -1.78 -1.36
CA ARG A 186 -5.32 -1.36 -1.21
C ARG A 186 -5.13 0.16 -1.24
N GLN A 187 -5.81 0.85 -2.16
CA GLN A 187 -5.69 2.31 -2.28
C GLN A 187 -6.34 3.05 -1.10
N VAL A 188 -7.41 2.51 -0.53
CA VAL A 188 -8.13 3.13 0.60
C VAL A 188 -7.34 2.94 1.89
N ILE A 189 -6.83 1.73 2.13
CA ILE A 189 -5.97 1.38 3.27
C ILE A 189 -4.72 2.26 3.28
N ARG A 190 -4.06 2.39 2.12
CA ARG A 190 -2.87 3.23 1.96
C ARG A 190 -3.17 4.71 2.24
N ARG A 191 -4.27 5.24 1.71
CA ARG A 191 -4.71 6.62 1.98
C ARG A 191 -4.98 6.88 3.46
N SER A 192 -5.62 5.95 4.16
CA SER A 192 -5.87 6.10 5.61
C SER A 192 -4.57 6.14 6.41
N LEU A 193 -3.57 5.35 6.03
CA LEU A 193 -2.24 5.37 6.66
C LEU A 193 -1.45 6.66 6.38
N GLU A 194 -1.47 7.14 5.12
CA GLU A 194 -0.82 8.39 4.72
C GLU A 194 -1.42 9.62 5.44
N GLN A 195 -2.72 9.59 5.71
CA GLN A 195 -3.44 10.66 6.42
C GLN A 195 -3.35 10.56 7.94
N GLY A 196 -2.85 9.45 8.48
CA GLY A 196 -2.84 9.18 9.91
C GLY A 196 -4.21 8.84 10.50
N ARG A 197 -5.16 8.42 9.66
CA ARG A 197 -6.49 7.93 10.05
C ARG A 197 -6.38 6.47 10.48
N LEU A 198 -5.78 6.26 11.65
CA LEU A 198 -5.45 4.94 12.17
C LEU A 198 -6.71 4.13 12.47
N PHE A 199 -7.76 4.76 12.99
CA PHE A 199 -9.03 4.10 13.28
C PHE A 199 -9.61 3.46 12.02
N ASP A 200 -9.78 4.26 10.96
CA ASP A 200 -10.32 3.78 9.69
C ASP A 200 -9.46 2.66 9.09
N PHE A 201 -8.14 2.72 9.24
CA PHE A 201 -7.25 1.65 8.81
C PHE A 201 -7.56 0.32 9.53
N PHE A 202 -7.64 0.31 10.86
CA PHE A 202 -7.88 -0.91 11.63
C PHE A 202 -9.30 -1.45 11.48
N THR A 203 -10.28 -0.61 11.15
CA THR A 203 -11.65 -1.06 10.84
C THR A 203 -11.76 -1.70 9.45
N MET A 204 -10.90 -1.31 8.49
CA MET A 204 -10.95 -1.81 7.11
C MET A 204 -10.16 -3.11 6.87
N VAL A 205 -9.21 -3.44 7.74
CA VAL A 205 -8.34 -4.63 7.67
C VAL A 205 -8.94 -5.78 8.46
#